data_AF-A0A951EZF0-F1
#
_entry.id   AF-A0A951EZF0-F1
#
_cell.length_a   1.000
_cell.length_b   1.000
_cell.length_c   1.000
_cell.angle_alpha   90.00
_cell.angle_beta   90.00
_cell.angle_gamma   90.00
#
_symmetry.space_group_name_H-M   'P 1'
#
loop_
_entity.id
_entity.type
_entity.pdbx_description
1 polymer ?
#
loop_
_entity_poly.entity_id
_entity_poly.type
_entity_poly.pdbx_seq_one_letter_code
_entity_poly.pdbx_strand_id
1 'polypeptide(L)'
;MSLTAVSWNCHRRAIALALAFVFPLAAAASEPLVGTWRLERQELNGEKVNFEPLTLKISQSGAQLTFAFSVPVNSVYFVSMSYTLSLNGSEADIKNGRG
;
A
#
# COMPACT_ATOMS: atom_id res chain seq x y z
N MET A 1 33.94 18.89 55.97
CA MET A 1 32.77 18.60 55.12
C MET A 1 32.93 19.37 53.81
N SER A 2 33.23 18.68 52.70
CA SER A 2 33.09 19.22 51.35
C SER A 2 33.01 18.04 50.37
N LEU A 3 31.80 17.77 49.88
CA LEU A 3 31.51 16.75 48.87
C LEU A 3 31.84 17.36 47.50
N THR A 4 32.87 16.86 46.82
CA THR A 4 33.19 17.28 45.45
C THR A 4 32.94 16.15 44.46
N ALA A 5 32.17 16.52 43.44
CA ALA A 5 32.31 16.06 42.06
C ALA A 5 32.01 14.58 41.75
N VAL A 6 30.79 14.14 42.02
CA VAL A 6 30.16 13.07 41.22
C VAL A 6 28.81 13.59 40.76
N SER A 7 28.63 13.82 39.45
CA SER A 7 27.37 13.50 38.74
C SER A 7 27.19 14.16 37.36
N TRP A 8 27.97 15.18 36.99
CA TRP A 8 27.62 15.98 35.80
C TRP A 8 27.87 15.31 34.45
N ASN A 9 28.77 14.32 34.36
CA ASN A 9 29.06 13.65 33.08
C ASN A 9 28.17 12.44 32.75
N CYS A 10 27.43 11.90 33.72
CA CYS A 10 26.55 10.73 33.48
C CYS A 10 25.22 11.13 32.80
N HIS A 11 24.74 12.35 33.01
CA HIS A 11 23.42 12.76 32.55
C HIS A 11 23.39 13.11 31.06
N ARG A 12 24.46 13.68 30.50
CA ARG A 12 24.49 14.09 29.08
C ARG A 12 24.59 12.91 28.11
N ARG A 13 25.22 11.81 28.51
CA ARG A 13 25.37 10.59 27.68
C ARG A 13 24.13 9.71 27.70
N ALA A 14 23.41 9.66 28.82
CA ALA A 14 22.18 8.88 28.94
C ALA A 14 21.03 9.43 28.07
N ILE A 15 20.92 10.76 27.95
CA ILE A 15 19.86 11.40 27.17
C ILE A 15 20.05 11.17 25.66
N ALA A 16 21.29 11.17 25.17
CA ALA A 16 21.58 10.93 23.76
C ALA A 16 21.25 9.48 23.32
N LEU A 17 21.41 8.50 24.21
CA LEU A 17 21.02 7.10 23.94
C LEU A 17 19.51 6.88 24.02
N ALA A 18 18.80 7.63 24.87
CA ALA A 18 17.34 7.52 25.00
C ALA A 18 16.60 8.06 23.76
N LEU A 19 17.12 9.10 23.10
CA LEU A 19 16.51 9.68 21.90
C LEU A 19 16.63 8.79 20.65
N ALA A 20 17.60 7.88 20.60
CA ALA A 20 17.76 6.93 19.49
C ALA A 20 16.71 5.80 19.49
N PHE A 21 16.03 5.56 20.62
CA PHE A 21 15.02 4.51 20.77
C PHE A 21 13.57 4.99 20.57
N VAL A 22 13.34 6.31 20.41
CA VAL A 22 11.97 6.89 20.34
C VAL A 22 11.51 7.13 18.90
N PHE A 23 12.37 6.96 17.90
CA PHE A 23 11.93 6.93 16.51
C PHE A 23 11.70 5.47 16.09
N PRO A 24 10.45 4.95 16.13
CA PRO A 24 10.16 3.85 15.25
C PRO A 24 10.45 4.40 13.85
N LEU A 25 11.40 3.77 13.16
CA LEU A 25 11.42 3.77 11.72
C LEU A 25 10.03 3.32 11.30
N ALA A 26 9.14 4.28 11.06
CA ALA A 26 7.97 4.08 10.24
C ALA A 26 8.55 3.72 8.88
N ALA A 27 8.89 2.44 8.70
CA ALA A 27 9.06 1.84 7.41
C ALA A 27 7.80 2.23 6.68
N ALA A 28 7.92 3.21 5.77
CA ALA A 28 6.86 3.57 4.86
C ALA A 28 6.34 2.24 4.33
N ALA A 29 5.09 1.92 4.65
CA ALA A 29 4.43 0.75 4.10
C ALA A 29 4.54 0.94 2.59
N SER A 30 5.52 0.26 1.99
CA SER A 30 5.84 0.37 0.57
C SER A 30 4.52 0.20 -0.14
N GLU A 31 4.04 1.19 -0.89
CA GLU A 31 2.71 1.19 -1.52
C GLU A 31 2.59 -0.05 -2.41
N PRO A 32 2.14 -1.21 -1.90
CA PRO A 32 2.53 -2.49 -2.47
C PRO A 32 1.53 -2.93 -3.55
N LEU A 33 0.51 -2.10 -3.78
CA LEU A 33 -0.66 -2.42 -4.58
C LEU A 33 -0.69 -1.62 -5.88
N VAL A 34 -0.12 -0.41 -5.91
CA VAL A 34 -0.15 0.46 -7.11
C VAL A 34 0.70 -0.16 -8.20
N GLY A 35 0.11 -0.35 -9.38
CA GLY A 35 0.78 -1.01 -10.50
C GLY A 35 -0.18 -1.64 -11.49
N THR A 36 0.40 -2.37 -12.44
CA THR A 36 -0.33 -3.18 -13.41
C THR A 36 -0.11 -4.64 -13.12
N TRP A 37 -1.20 -5.35 -12.86
CA TRP A 37 -1.23 -6.75 -12.47
C TRP A 37 -1.87 -7.55 -13.59
N ARG A 38 -1.28 -8.69 -13.94
CA ARG A 38 -1.83 -9.63 -14.93
C ARG A 38 -2.29 -10.89 -14.20
N LEU A 39 -3.47 -11.38 -14.55
CA LEU A 39 -3.96 -12.65 -14.04
C LEU A 39 -3.09 -13.79 -14.59
N GLU A 40 -2.36 -14.45 -13.71
CA GLU A 40 -1.48 -15.58 -14.04
C GLU A 40 -2.16 -16.94 -13.78
N ARG A 41 -3.01 -17.00 -12.77
CA ARG A 41 -3.72 -18.22 -12.37
C ARG A 41 -5.03 -17.88 -11.67
N GLN A 42 -6.05 -18.69 -11.95
CA GLN A 42 -7.29 -18.70 -11.19
C GLN A 42 -7.59 -20.12 -10.71
N GLU A 43 -7.98 -20.22 -9.45
CA GLU A 43 -8.42 -21.47 -8.82
C GLU A 43 -9.85 -21.25 -8.28
N LEU A 44 -10.75 -22.19 -8.55
CA LEU A 44 -12.11 -22.20 -8.05
C LEU A 44 -12.30 -23.51 -7.29
N ASN A 45 -12.67 -23.43 -6.01
CA ASN A 45 -12.82 -24.60 -5.13
C ASN A 45 -11.55 -25.48 -5.07
N GLY A 46 -10.37 -24.88 -5.18
CA GLY A 46 -9.08 -25.60 -5.17
C GLY A 46 -8.69 -26.23 -6.51
N GLU A 47 -9.52 -26.11 -7.55
CA GLU A 47 -9.19 -26.58 -8.89
C GLU A 47 -8.75 -25.43 -9.79
N LYS A 48 -7.67 -25.65 -10.55
CA LYS A 48 -7.24 -24.70 -11.57
C LYS A 48 -8.28 -24.66 -12.68
N VAL A 49 -8.79 -23.47 -12.97
CA VAL A 49 -9.77 -23.24 -14.04
C VAL A 49 -9.12 -22.56 -15.24
N ASN A 50 -9.75 -22.72 -16.41
CA ASN A 50 -9.41 -21.92 -17.56
C ASN A 50 -9.90 -20.48 -17.33
N PHE A 51 -9.08 -19.48 -17.63
CA PHE A 51 -9.41 -18.07 -17.39
C PHE A 51 -9.11 -17.24 -18.62
N GLU A 52 -9.94 -16.21 -18.83
CA GLU A 52 -9.66 -15.18 -19.83
C GLU A 52 -8.57 -14.25 -19.32
N PRO A 53 -7.64 -13.80 -20.18
CA PRO A 53 -6.63 -12.81 -19.78
C PRO A 53 -7.28 -11.57 -19.16
N LEU A 54 -6.88 -11.23 -17.93
CA LEU A 54 -7.39 -10.09 -17.20
C LEU A 54 -6.22 -9.24 -16.71
N THR A 55 -6.33 -7.93 -16.89
CA THR A 55 -5.37 -6.95 -16.37
C THR A 55 -6.06 -6.07 -15.34
N LEU A 56 -5.46 -5.95 -14.16
CA LEU A 56 -5.87 -5.05 -13.09
C LEU A 56 -4.85 -3.93 -12.99
N LYS A 57 -5.29 -2.69 -13.20
CA LYS A 57 -4.48 -1.50 -12.94
C LYS A 57 -4.96 -0.86 -11.63
N ILE A 58 -4.05 -0.70 -10.68
CA ILE A 58 -4.29 0.00 -9.42
C ILE A 58 -3.53 1.30 -9.48
N SER A 59 -4.22 2.42 -9.30
CA SER A 59 -3.64 3.77 -9.24
C SER A 59 -4.11 4.49 -7.98
N GLN A 60 -3.25 5.30 -7.40
CA GLN A 60 -3.58 6.12 -6.25
C GLN A 60 -3.56 7.60 -6.64
N SER A 61 -4.54 8.35 -6.15
CA SER A 61 -4.60 9.82 -6.23
C SER A 61 -4.97 10.37 -4.86
N GLY A 62 -3.98 10.94 -4.16
CA GLY A 62 -4.16 11.37 -2.77
C GLY A 62 -4.57 10.20 -1.87
N ALA A 63 -5.73 10.33 -1.22
CA ALA A 63 -6.31 9.31 -0.35
C ALA A 63 -7.28 8.35 -1.08
N GLN A 64 -7.32 8.35 -2.41
CA GLN A 64 -8.18 7.48 -3.20
C GLN A 64 -7.38 6.42 -3.96
N LEU A 65 -7.88 5.18 -3.96
CA LEU A 65 -7.41 4.10 -4.82
C LEU A 65 -8.43 3.82 -5.91
N THR A 66 -7.97 3.72 -7.14
CA THR A 66 -8.75 3.29 -8.30
C THR A 66 -8.24 1.95 -8.79
N PHE A 67 -9.14 0.99 -8.93
CA PHE A 67 -8.93 -0.34 -9.47
C PHE A 67 -9.63 -0.40 -10.82
N ALA A 68 -8.90 -0.59 -11.91
CA ALA A 68 -9.45 -0.72 -13.25
C ALA A 68 -9.17 -2.11 -13.81
N PHE A 69 -10.24 -2.86 -14.09
CA PHE A 69 -10.18 -4.18 -14.69
C PHE A 69 -10.35 -4.06 -16.20
N SER A 70 -9.50 -4.74 -16.95
CA SER A 70 -9.55 -4.74 -18.40
C SER A 70 -9.22 -6.09 -19.00
N VAL A 71 -9.90 -6.41 -20.11
CA VAL A 71 -9.63 -7.60 -20.92
C VAL A 71 -8.95 -7.13 -22.20
N PRO A 72 -7.79 -7.70 -22.59
CA PRO A 72 -7.16 -7.39 -23.85
C PRO A 72 -7.92 -8.09 -24.99
N VAL A 73 -8.35 -7.33 -25.99
CA VAL A 73 -8.92 -7.83 -27.24
C VAL A 73 -8.11 -7.23 -28.39
N ASN A 74 -7.44 -8.06 -29.18
CA ASN A 74 -6.57 -7.62 -30.28
C ASN A 74 -5.53 -6.55 -29.87
N SER A 75 -4.88 -6.73 -28.71
CA SER A 75 -3.93 -5.76 -28.12
C SER A 75 -4.54 -4.41 -27.69
N VAL A 76 -5.87 -4.29 -27.66
CA VAL A 76 -6.59 -3.13 -27.11
C VAL A 76 -7.17 -3.51 -25.76
N TYR A 77 -6.90 -2.69 -24.73
CA TYR A 77 -7.43 -2.90 -23.38
C TYR A 77 -8.80 -2.24 -23.25
N PHE A 78 -9.85 -3.05 -23.07
CA PHE A 78 -11.19 -2.56 -22.78
C PHE A 78 -11.42 -2.58 -21.27
N VAL A 79 -11.63 -1.40 -20.66
CA VAL A 79 -11.99 -1.31 -19.25
C VAL A 79 -13.41 -1.85 -19.09
N SER A 80 -13.55 -2.96 -18.38
CA SER A 80 -14.85 -3.56 -18.09
C SER A 80 -15.48 -2.92 -16.86
N MET A 81 -14.65 -2.56 -15.88
CA MET A 81 -15.09 -2.16 -14.57
C MET A 81 -14.03 -1.34 -13.86
N SER A 82 -14.42 -0.28 -13.17
CA SER A 82 -13.54 0.46 -12.29
C SER A 82 -14.19 0.74 -10.94
N TYR A 83 -13.42 0.53 -9.87
CA TYR A 83 -13.79 0.83 -8.50
C TYR A 83 -12.87 1.92 -7.98
N THR A 84 -13.40 3.03 -7.52
CA THR A 84 -12.62 4.04 -6.79
C THR A 84 -13.09 4.09 -5.36
N LEU A 85 -12.16 4.03 -4.41
CA LEU A 85 -12.49 4.06 -2.98
C LEU A 85 -11.51 4.93 -2.22
N SER A 86 -12.01 5.60 -1.19
CA SER A 86 -11.18 6.31 -0.24
C SER A 86 -10.49 5.32 0.70
N LEU A 87 -9.22 5.57 1.04
CA LEU A 87 -8.40 4.73 1.92
C LEU A 87 -8.97 4.62 3.34
N ASN A 88 -9.77 5.58 3.76
CA ASN A 88 -10.49 5.56 5.05
C ASN A 88 -11.81 4.76 5.00
N GLY A 89 -12.19 4.22 3.84
CA GLY A 89 -13.40 3.45 3.62
C GLY A 89 -14.71 4.23 3.62
N SER A 90 -14.68 5.57 3.69
CA SER A 90 -15.91 6.38 3.80
C SER A 90 -16.68 6.54 2.49
N GLU A 91 -16.00 6.36 1.34
CA GLU A 91 -16.55 6.61 0.01
C GLU A 91 -16.08 5.53 -0.96
N ALA A 92 -17.00 5.05 -1.80
CA ALA A 92 -16.73 4.14 -2.89
C ALA A 92 -17.63 4.48 -4.09
N ASP A 93 -17.04 4.52 -5.28
CA ASP A 93 -17.69 4.74 -6.56
C ASP A 93 -17.40 3.56 -7.50
N ILE A 94 -18.43 3.09 -8.20
CA ILE A 94 -18.37 1.91 -9.06
C ILE A 94 -18.87 2.31 -10.44
N LYS A 95 -17.99 2.15 -11.44
CA LYS A 95 -18.29 2.45 -12.84
C LYS A 95 -18.07 1.22 -13.69
N ASN A 96 -18.93 1.03 -14.69
CA ASN A 96 -18.73 0.00 -15.70
C ASN A 96 -18.00 0.59 -16.92
N GLY A 97 -17.74 -0.23 -17.94
CA GLY A 97 -17.07 0.22 -19.17
C GLY A 97 -17.78 1.32 -19.98
N ARG A 98 -18.94 1.81 -19.54
CA ARG A 98 -19.69 2.92 -20.15
C ARG A 98 -19.66 4.21 -19.32
N GLY A 99 -19.01 4.22 -18.16
CA GLY A 99 -19.02 5.34 -17.22
C GLY A 99 -20.17 5.21 -16.24
#